data_AF-A0A1V5Z2C0-F1
#
_entry.id   AF-A0A1V5Z2C0-F1
#
_cell.length_a   1.000
_cell.length_b   1.000
_cell.length_c   1.000
_cell.angle_alpha   90.00
_cell.angle_beta   90.00
_cell.angle_gamma   90.00
#
_symmetry.space_group_name_H-M   'P 1'
#
loop_
_entity.id
_entity.type
_entity.pdbx_description
1 polymer ?
#
loop_
_entity_poly.entity_id
_entity_poly.type
_entity_poly.pdbx_seq_one_letter_code
_entity_poly.pdbx_strand_id
1 'polypeptide(L)'
;MSSKKRYQPGDPRLIVLWARRYAQSRTISFLVQWVFIVIMVLVIGLAAGLTQIAHEQHRMGLFTLSIGAMVLSALIMLWFSMSRWSSDLIFSITNWLYGREGYASWTGSSGKEGSLPLWTTGLSGGLLAYHLLGALLISFNYMPIGLLQPWSALYMTPYLIIMVLYQQLGFWAWIWPILYGIHGVLLYFGVPLRFGREYELLNIVVPIFGYGLIAILTGHIYSRYALLKLKTLTRNAIPDREETQDEEAEEVQAGDQGHG
;
A
#
# COMPACT_ATOMS: atom_id res chain seq x y z
N MET A 1 7.56 -2.44 41.92
CA MET A 1 8.67 -2.26 40.95
C MET A 1 8.67 -3.42 39.99
N SER A 2 8.20 -3.21 38.76
CA SER A 2 8.13 -4.25 37.73
C SER A 2 9.54 -4.50 37.18
N SER A 3 10.05 -5.72 37.37
CA SER A 3 11.29 -6.20 36.76
C SER A 3 11.19 -6.05 35.24
N LYS A 4 11.93 -5.07 34.68
CA LYS A 4 12.23 -5.04 33.24
C LYS A 4 13.04 -6.29 32.93
N LYS A 5 12.37 -7.39 32.58
CA LYS A 5 12.99 -8.58 31.98
C LYS A 5 13.86 -8.07 30.82
N ARG A 6 15.17 -8.07 31.01
CA ARG A 6 16.14 -7.85 29.93
C ARG A 6 15.91 -8.98 28.94
N TYR A 7 15.36 -8.64 27.78
CA TYR A 7 15.15 -9.59 26.69
C TYR A 7 16.49 -10.24 26.36
N GLN A 8 16.55 -11.57 26.46
CA GLN A 8 17.74 -12.31 26.06
C GLN A 8 17.85 -12.30 24.52
N PRO A 9 19.06 -12.09 23.97
CA PRO A 9 19.30 -12.31 22.55
C PRO A 9 18.86 -13.74 22.19
N GLY A 10 18.07 -13.86 21.11
CA GLY A 10 17.53 -15.14 20.64
C GLY A 10 16.16 -15.56 21.19
N ASP A 11 15.45 -14.70 21.96
CA ASP A 11 14.07 -15.01 22.38
C ASP A 11 13.16 -15.29 21.14
N PRO A 12 12.62 -16.52 20.99
CA PRO A 12 11.75 -16.89 19.87
C PRO A 12 10.54 -15.97 19.70
N ARG A 13 10.04 -15.41 20.81
CA ARG A 13 8.89 -14.48 20.80
C ARG A 13 9.23 -13.18 20.07
N LEU A 14 10.46 -12.69 20.23
CA LEU A 14 10.93 -11.50 19.52
C LEU A 14 11.11 -11.77 18.04
N ILE A 15 11.64 -12.94 17.68
CA ILE A 15 11.78 -13.36 16.28
C ILE A 15 10.41 -13.38 15.59
N VAL A 16 9.41 -14.03 16.20
CA VAL A 16 8.04 -14.07 15.68
C VAL A 16 7.42 -12.67 15.57
N LEU A 17 7.61 -11.82 16.58
CA LEU A 17 7.10 -10.45 16.58
C LEU A 17 7.67 -9.61 15.42
N TRP A 18 8.99 -9.68 15.21
CA TRP A 18 9.66 -8.93 14.15
C TRP A 18 9.38 -9.51 12.76
N ALA A 19 9.25 -10.83 12.64
CA ALA A 19 8.80 -11.48 11.41
C ALA A 19 7.39 -11.02 11.01
N ARG A 20 6.45 -10.95 11.98
CA ARG A 20 5.11 -10.42 11.75
C ARG A 20 5.14 -8.95 11.30
N ARG A 21 5.92 -8.11 12.00
CA ARG A 21 6.08 -6.68 11.65
C ARG A 21 6.66 -6.50 10.25
N TYR A 22 7.65 -7.30 9.89
CA TYR A 22 8.23 -7.31 8.55
C TYR A 22 7.17 -7.69 7.50
N ALA A 23 6.46 -8.81 7.69
CA ALA A 23 5.43 -9.27 6.77
C ALA A 23 4.30 -8.24 6.56
N GLN A 24 3.78 -7.65 7.64
CA GLN A 24 2.72 -6.62 7.59
C GLN A 24 3.17 -5.29 6.98
N SER A 25 4.48 -5.08 6.84
CA SER A 25 5.06 -3.84 6.31
C SER A 25 5.62 -4.00 4.90
N ARG A 26 5.44 -5.16 4.25
CA ARG A 26 5.83 -5.32 2.85
C ARG A 26 4.88 -4.54 1.95
N THR A 27 5.35 -3.39 1.47
CA THR A 27 4.54 -2.46 0.67
C THR A 27 4.79 -2.52 -0.83
N ILE A 28 5.70 -3.39 -1.33
CA ILE A 28 6.04 -3.41 -2.77
C ILE A 28 4.85 -3.80 -3.65
N SER A 29 4.06 -4.79 -3.27
CA SER A 29 2.85 -5.15 -4.04
C SER A 29 1.88 -3.96 -4.12
N PHE A 30 1.72 -3.23 -3.02
CA PHE A 30 0.95 -1.98 -2.97
C PHE A 30 1.57 -0.89 -3.83
N LEU A 31 2.90 -0.74 -3.85
CA LEU A 31 3.59 0.24 -4.69
C LEU A 31 3.38 -0.05 -6.18
N VAL A 32 3.54 -1.31 -6.59
CA VAL A 32 3.33 -1.73 -7.98
C VAL A 32 1.89 -1.44 -8.40
N GLN A 33 0.91 -1.90 -7.60
CA GLN A 33 -0.50 -1.62 -7.86
C GLN A 33 -0.80 -0.11 -7.90
N TRP A 34 -0.22 0.66 -6.96
CA TRP A 34 -0.37 2.12 -6.90
C TRP A 34 0.13 2.79 -8.17
N VAL A 35 1.31 2.41 -8.68
CA VAL A 35 1.87 2.98 -9.93
C VAL A 35 0.92 2.76 -11.11
N PHE A 36 0.39 1.54 -11.26
CA PHE A 36 -0.59 1.27 -12.32
C PHE A 36 -1.84 2.14 -12.18
N ILE A 37 -2.43 2.20 -10.98
CA ILE A 37 -3.63 3.02 -10.73
C ILE A 37 -3.37 4.50 -11.03
N VAL A 38 -2.23 5.04 -10.58
CA VAL A 38 -1.85 6.44 -10.84
C VAL A 38 -1.79 6.72 -12.34
N ILE A 39 -1.08 5.89 -13.10
CA ILE A 39 -0.95 6.06 -14.54
C ILE A 39 -2.32 6.03 -15.21
N MET A 40 -3.19 5.08 -14.84
CA MET A 40 -4.53 4.98 -15.40
C MET A 40 -5.40 6.20 -15.10
N VAL A 41 -5.38 6.68 -13.86
CA VAL A 41 -6.14 7.87 -13.47
C VAL A 41 -5.60 9.13 -14.14
N LEU A 42 -4.28 9.25 -14.34
CA LEU A 42 -3.69 10.35 -15.10
C LEU A 42 -4.16 10.33 -16.56
N VAL A 43 -4.23 9.16 -17.20
CA VAL A 43 -4.77 9.03 -18.56
C VAL A 43 -6.24 9.45 -18.61
N ILE A 44 -7.05 9.03 -17.64
CA ILE A 44 -8.47 9.46 -17.54
C ILE A 44 -8.57 10.97 -17.34
N GLY A 45 -7.76 11.55 -16.45
CA GLY A 45 -7.74 12.99 -16.20
C GLY A 45 -7.34 13.80 -17.42
N LEU A 46 -6.32 13.36 -18.16
CA LEU A 46 -5.90 13.97 -19.44
C LEU A 46 -7.02 13.89 -20.48
N ALA A 47 -7.65 12.72 -20.62
CA ALA A 47 -8.76 12.54 -21.55
C ALA A 47 -9.98 13.40 -21.17
N ALA A 48 -10.28 13.55 -19.87
CA ALA A 48 -11.33 14.44 -19.39
C ALA A 48 -11.02 15.91 -19.72
N GLY A 49 -9.79 16.36 -19.46
CA GLY A 49 -9.35 17.72 -19.81
C GLY A 49 -9.43 18.00 -21.31
N LEU A 50 -9.00 17.05 -22.15
CA LEU A 50 -9.15 17.14 -23.61
C LEU A 50 -10.62 17.16 -24.04
N THR A 51 -11.50 16.41 -23.37
CA THR A 51 -12.94 16.42 -23.63
C THR A 51 -13.52 17.81 -23.39
N GLN A 52 -13.16 18.44 -22.28
CA GLN A 52 -13.61 19.80 -21.96
C GLN A 52 -13.13 20.81 -23.01
N ILE A 53 -11.83 20.79 -23.34
CA ILE A 53 -11.25 21.69 -24.36
C ILE A 53 -11.92 21.47 -25.72
N ALA A 54 -12.15 20.22 -26.11
CA ALA A 54 -12.80 19.90 -27.37
C ALA A 54 -14.27 20.36 -27.41
N HIS A 55 -14.98 20.26 -26.29
CA HIS A 55 -16.35 20.77 -26.15
C HIS A 55 -16.39 22.30 -26.28
N GLU A 56 -15.52 23.02 -25.56
CA GLU A 56 -15.40 24.48 -25.63
C GLU A 56 -15.03 24.97 -27.04
N GLN A 57 -14.21 24.21 -27.77
CA GLN A 57 -13.78 24.55 -29.14
C GLN A 57 -14.70 23.98 -30.23
N HIS A 58 -15.81 23.34 -29.87
CA HIS A 58 -16.73 22.65 -30.80
C HIS A 58 -16.05 21.62 -31.74
N ARG A 59 -14.94 21.02 -31.31
CA ARG A 59 -14.18 20.02 -32.08
C ARG A 59 -14.70 18.61 -31.81
N MET A 60 -15.77 18.23 -32.50
CA MET A 60 -16.48 16.96 -32.27
C MET A 60 -15.60 15.70 -32.41
N GLY A 61 -14.60 15.73 -33.30
CA GLY A 61 -13.67 14.61 -33.49
C GLY A 61 -12.80 14.35 -32.25
N LEU A 62 -12.20 15.40 -31.68
CA LEU A 62 -11.41 15.31 -30.45
C LEU A 62 -12.31 14.93 -29.27
N PHE A 63 -13.50 15.52 -29.18
CA PHE A 63 -14.48 15.19 -28.14
C PHE A 63 -14.82 13.69 -28.11
N THR A 64 -15.16 13.14 -29.27
CA THR A 64 -15.50 11.71 -29.41
C THR A 64 -14.31 10.81 -29.08
N LEU A 65 -13.11 11.17 -29.57
CA LEU A 65 -11.88 10.43 -29.28
C LEU A 65 -11.56 10.43 -27.77
N SER A 66 -11.68 11.57 -27.11
CA SER A 66 -11.43 11.73 -25.68
C SER A 66 -12.42 10.95 -24.82
N ILE A 67 -13.71 10.97 -25.17
CA ILE A 67 -14.72 10.11 -24.50
C ILE A 67 -14.40 8.63 -24.71
N GLY A 68 -14.09 8.23 -25.94
CA GLY A 68 -13.70 6.84 -26.24
C GLY A 68 -12.49 6.40 -25.42
N ALA A 69 -11.47 7.26 -25.28
CA ALA A 69 -10.31 7.02 -24.46
C ALA A 69 -10.67 6.88 -22.96
N MET A 70 -11.53 7.75 -22.41
CA MET A 70 -11.99 7.64 -21.02
C MET A 70 -12.72 6.32 -20.76
N VAL A 71 -13.66 5.94 -21.65
CA VAL A 71 -14.43 4.68 -21.52
C VAL A 71 -13.48 3.48 -21.60
N LEU A 72 -12.56 3.48 -22.56
CA LEU A 72 -11.57 2.42 -22.69
C LEU A 72 -10.68 2.32 -21.44
N SER A 73 -10.17 3.44 -20.92
CA SER A 73 -9.38 3.45 -19.69
C SER A 73 -10.17 2.93 -18.48
N ALA A 74 -11.44 3.30 -18.35
CA ALA A 74 -12.30 2.78 -17.29
C ALA A 74 -12.51 1.26 -17.41
N LEU A 75 -12.72 0.74 -18.63
CA LEU A 75 -12.84 -0.70 -18.88
C LEU A 75 -11.55 -1.45 -18.58
N ILE A 76 -10.39 -0.91 -18.99
CA ILE A 76 -9.08 -1.48 -18.66
C ILE A 76 -8.90 -1.47 -17.14
N MET A 77 -9.36 -0.44 -16.43
CA MET A 77 -9.18 -0.33 -14.98
C MET A 77 -10.04 -1.36 -14.26
N LEU A 78 -11.27 -1.55 -14.72
CA LEU A 78 -12.18 -2.58 -14.24
C LEU A 78 -11.62 -3.98 -14.50
N TRP A 79 -11.14 -4.23 -15.72
CA TRP A 79 -10.48 -5.49 -16.07
C TRP A 79 -9.24 -5.74 -15.22
N PHE A 80 -8.34 -4.77 -15.11
CA PHE A 80 -7.13 -4.86 -14.30
C PHE A 80 -7.45 -5.12 -12.83
N SER A 81 -8.52 -4.53 -12.29
CA SER A 81 -8.93 -4.73 -10.90
C SER A 81 -9.53 -6.11 -10.63
N MET A 82 -10.14 -6.76 -11.63
CA MET A 82 -10.82 -8.07 -11.48
C MET A 82 -10.03 -9.25 -12.06
N SER A 83 -9.02 -8.98 -12.89
CA SER A 83 -8.29 -10.01 -13.62
C SER A 83 -7.34 -10.78 -12.70
N ARG A 84 -7.33 -12.11 -12.80
CA ARG A 84 -6.29 -12.93 -12.14
C ARG A 84 -4.90 -12.61 -12.69
N TRP A 85 -4.82 -12.25 -13.97
CA TRP A 85 -3.56 -11.92 -14.63
C TRP A 85 -2.85 -10.71 -14.01
N SER A 86 -3.61 -9.69 -13.57
CA SER A 86 -3.00 -8.55 -12.89
C SER A 86 -2.44 -8.92 -11.53
N SER A 87 -3.13 -9.79 -10.78
CA SER A 87 -2.62 -10.36 -9.53
C SER A 87 -1.32 -11.12 -9.76
N ASP A 88 -1.27 -11.97 -10.80
CA ASP A 88 -0.07 -12.74 -11.15
C ASP A 88 1.09 -11.84 -11.58
N LEU A 89 0.80 -10.78 -12.35
CA LEU A 89 1.78 -9.78 -12.75
C LEU A 89 2.35 -9.04 -11.53
N ILE A 90 1.49 -8.56 -10.62
CA ILE A 90 1.89 -7.89 -9.39
C ILE A 90 2.74 -8.83 -8.52
N PHE A 91 2.34 -10.10 -8.40
CA PHE A 91 3.08 -11.10 -7.66
C PHE A 91 4.45 -11.38 -8.29
N SER A 92 4.52 -11.51 -9.61
CA SER A 92 5.77 -11.72 -10.36
C SER A 92 6.76 -10.56 -10.14
N ILE A 93 6.31 -9.31 -10.29
CA ILE A 93 7.14 -8.11 -10.05
C ILE A 93 7.56 -8.05 -8.58
N THR A 94 6.65 -8.36 -7.65
CA THR A 94 6.95 -8.36 -6.21
C THR A 94 8.00 -9.42 -5.87
N ASN A 95 7.91 -10.62 -6.44
CA ASN A 95 8.90 -11.68 -6.26
C ASN A 95 10.23 -11.34 -6.92
N TRP A 96 10.22 -10.64 -8.05
CA TRP A 96 11.46 -10.16 -8.64
C TRP A 96 12.18 -9.17 -7.72
N LEU A 97 11.44 -8.26 -7.06
CA LEU A 97 12.01 -7.27 -6.13
C LEU A 97 12.37 -7.82 -4.74
N TYR A 98 11.57 -8.75 -4.21
CA TYR A 98 11.71 -9.26 -2.83
C TYR A 98 12.10 -10.74 -2.72
N GLY A 99 12.17 -11.49 -3.82
CA GLY A 99 12.37 -12.95 -3.78
C GLY A 99 13.66 -13.38 -3.09
N ARG A 100 14.67 -12.50 -3.05
CA ARG A 100 15.95 -12.75 -2.38
C ARG A 100 15.91 -12.57 -0.86
N GLU A 101 14.82 -12.06 -0.29
CA GLU A 101 14.71 -11.73 1.14
C GLU A 101 14.08 -12.84 1.98
N GLY A 102 13.63 -13.92 1.35
CA GLY A 102 12.86 -14.98 1.98
C GLY A 102 11.37 -14.68 2.03
N TYR A 103 10.56 -15.72 2.15
CA TYR A 103 9.11 -15.60 2.20
C TYR A 103 8.62 -15.60 3.66
N ALA A 104 8.15 -14.45 4.11
CA ALA A 104 7.37 -14.34 5.35
C ALA A 104 5.94 -13.98 4.96
N SER A 105 5.03 -14.95 4.97
CA SER A 105 3.59 -14.70 4.92
C SER A 105 3.05 -14.60 6.34
N TRP A 106 2.28 -13.54 6.58
CA TRP A 106 1.37 -13.50 7.71
C TRP A 106 0.01 -13.97 7.22
N THR A 107 -0.36 -15.20 7.55
CA THR A 107 -1.77 -15.60 7.52
C THR A 107 -2.43 -14.93 8.73
N GLY A 108 -3.18 -13.86 8.48
CA GLY A 108 -4.01 -13.26 9.52
C GLY A 108 -4.92 -14.31 10.15
N SER A 109 -5.49 -14.03 11.34
CA SER A 109 -6.34 -15.00 12.06
C SER A 109 -7.61 -15.43 11.31
N SER A 110 -7.84 -14.92 10.10
CA SER A 110 -8.77 -15.46 9.13
C SER A 110 -8.03 -16.53 8.32
N GLY A 111 -8.07 -17.78 8.79
CA GLY A 111 -7.70 -18.97 8.00
C GLY A 111 -8.63 -19.23 6.81
N LYS A 112 -9.22 -18.19 6.22
CA LYS A 112 -9.96 -18.26 4.98
C LYS A 112 -9.02 -17.81 3.87
N GLU A 113 -8.49 -18.77 3.12
CA GLU A 113 -7.99 -18.63 1.74
C GLU A 113 -9.14 -18.22 0.78
N GLY A 114 -10.11 -17.45 1.25
CA GLY A 114 -11.34 -17.11 0.56
C GLY A 114 -11.23 -15.76 -0.11
N SER A 115 -11.67 -15.69 -1.36
CA SER A 115 -11.93 -14.46 -2.10
C SER A 115 -12.47 -13.35 -1.20
N LEU A 116 -12.01 -12.11 -1.43
CA LEU A 116 -12.58 -10.92 -0.79
C LEU A 116 -14.12 -10.98 -0.87
N PRO A 117 -14.83 -10.74 0.24
CA PRO A 117 -16.28 -10.88 0.29
C PRO A 117 -16.92 -9.85 -0.65
N LEU A 118 -18.03 -10.22 -1.29
CA LEU A 118 -18.69 -9.39 -2.31
C LEU A 118 -18.97 -7.94 -1.86
N TRP A 119 -19.19 -7.70 -0.56
CA TRP A 119 -19.40 -6.36 -0.04
C TRP A 119 -18.17 -5.44 -0.17
N THR A 120 -16.93 -5.97 -0.16
CA THR A 120 -15.75 -5.13 -0.40
C THR A 120 -15.70 -4.69 -1.85
N THR A 121 -16.10 -5.56 -2.78
CA THR A 121 -16.28 -5.19 -4.20
C THR A 121 -17.39 -4.14 -4.34
N GLY A 122 -18.49 -4.31 -3.61
CA GLY A 122 -19.57 -3.31 -3.52
C GLY A 122 -19.09 -1.96 -3.00
N LEU A 123 -18.24 -1.93 -1.97
CA LEU A 123 -17.65 -0.70 -1.44
C LEU A 123 -16.71 -0.02 -2.44
N SER A 124 -15.87 -0.79 -3.13
CA SER A 124 -14.99 -0.27 -4.18
C SER A 124 -15.78 0.24 -5.39
N GLY A 125 -16.88 -0.43 -5.77
CA GLY A 125 -17.81 0.06 -6.79
C GLY A 125 -18.54 1.33 -6.33
N GLY A 126 -18.97 1.36 -5.08
CA GLY A 126 -19.57 2.54 -4.45
C GLY A 126 -18.63 3.73 -4.41
N LEU A 127 -17.32 3.50 -4.25
CA LEU A 127 -16.30 4.54 -4.34
C LEU A 127 -16.34 5.22 -5.71
N LEU A 128 -16.33 4.44 -6.79
CA LEU A 128 -16.42 4.97 -8.15
C LEU A 128 -17.74 5.73 -8.36
N ALA A 129 -18.87 5.12 -7.98
CA ALA A 129 -20.19 5.73 -8.13
C ALA A 129 -20.30 7.07 -7.36
N TYR A 130 -19.74 7.14 -6.15
CA TYR A 130 -19.73 8.34 -5.31
C TYR A 130 -18.91 9.48 -5.93
N HIS A 131 -17.79 9.17 -6.58
CA HIS A 131 -16.98 10.17 -7.28
C HIS A 131 -17.65 10.62 -8.59
N LEU A 132 -18.31 9.72 -9.31
CA LEU A 132 -19.12 10.07 -10.48
C LEU A 132 -20.29 10.99 -10.09
N LEU A 133 -20.98 10.69 -8.98
CA LEU A 133 -22.03 11.56 -8.45
C LEU A 133 -21.47 12.94 -8.07
N GLY A 134 -20.31 13.00 -7.39
CA GLY A 134 -19.64 14.26 -7.09
C GLY A 134 -19.31 15.07 -8.35
N ALA A 135 -18.80 14.42 -9.40
CA ALA A 135 -18.53 15.04 -10.69
C ALA A 135 -19.81 15.58 -11.34
N LEU A 136 -20.91 14.81 -11.33
CA LEU A 136 -22.21 15.26 -11.85
C LEU A 136 -22.73 16.49 -11.09
N LEU A 137 -22.69 16.47 -9.75
CA LEU A 137 -23.14 17.59 -8.93
C LEU A 137 -22.35 18.88 -9.22
N ILE A 138 -21.04 18.76 -9.48
CA ILE A 138 -20.21 19.89 -9.89
C ILE A 138 -20.59 20.37 -11.30
N SER A 139 -20.75 19.46 -12.26
CA SER A 139 -21.15 19.79 -13.64
C SER A 139 -22.50 20.50 -13.74
N PHE A 140 -23.45 20.15 -12.88
CA PHE A 140 -24.76 20.82 -12.79
C PHE A 140 -24.78 22.02 -11.83
N ASN A 141 -23.61 22.45 -11.32
CA ASN A 141 -23.47 23.58 -10.42
C ASN A 141 -24.25 23.45 -9.09
N TYR A 142 -24.56 22.22 -8.66
CA TYR A 142 -25.13 21.93 -7.34
C TYR A 142 -24.07 21.85 -6.24
N MET A 143 -22.80 21.66 -6.61
CA MET A 143 -21.67 21.62 -5.68
C MET A 143 -20.52 22.49 -6.19
N PRO A 144 -19.99 23.41 -5.38
CA PRO A 144 -18.80 24.17 -5.77
C PRO A 144 -17.59 23.25 -5.85
N ILE A 145 -16.73 23.45 -6.86
CA ILE A 145 -15.51 22.65 -7.08
C ILE A 145 -14.59 22.61 -5.86
N GLY A 146 -14.61 23.66 -5.03
CA GLY A 146 -13.84 23.71 -3.80
C GLY A 146 -14.22 22.62 -2.77
N LEU A 147 -15.45 22.10 -2.83
CA LEU A 147 -15.90 21.02 -1.94
C LEU A 147 -15.56 19.64 -2.48
N LEU A 148 -14.92 19.51 -3.65
CA LEU A 148 -14.58 18.21 -4.24
C LEU A 148 -13.71 17.34 -3.31
N GLN A 149 -12.67 17.92 -2.70
CA GLN A 149 -11.79 17.17 -1.79
C GLN A 149 -12.48 16.81 -0.46
N PRO A 150 -13.16 17.75 0.25
CA PRO A 150 -13.99 17.39 1.40
C PRO A 150 -15.03 16.32 1.08
N TRP A 151 -15.72 16.43 -0.06
CA TRP A 151 -16.70 15.44 -0.52
C TRP A 151 -16.05 14.07 -0.70
N SER A 152 -14.93 14.00 -1.42
CA SER A 152 -14.18 12.75 -1.63
C SER A 152 -13.75 12.11 -0.30
N ALA A 153 -13.23 12.92 0.65
CA ALA A 153 -12.79 12.44 1.96
C ALA A 153 -13.90 11.77 2.77
N LEU A 154 -15.16 12.21 2.66
CA LEU A 154 -16.29 11.59 3.34
C LEU A 154 -16.47 10.11 2.99
N TYR A 155 -16.11 9.69 1.79
CA TYR A 155 -16.19 8.29 1.37
C TYR A 155 -14.82 7.59 1.40
N MET A 156 -13.78 8.24 0.88
CA MET A 156 -12.43 7.66 0.79
C MET A 156 -11.85 7.32 2.15
N THR A 157 -11.97 8.20 3.14
CA THR A 157 -11.41 7.96 4.47
C THR A 157 -12.02 6.74 5.17
N PRO A 158 -13.36 6.61 5.31
CA PRO A 158 -13.93 5.40 5.92
C PRO A 158 -13.65 4.15 5.09
N TYR A 159 -13.68 4.24 3.75
CA TYR A 159 -13.31 3.12 2.88
C TYR A 159 -11.89 2.62 3.17
N LEU A 160 -10.91 3.52 3.20
CA LEU A 160 -9.51 3.19 3.50
C LEU A 160 -9.37 2.61 4.90
N ILE A 161 -10.03 3.18 5.92
CA ILE A 161 -10.03 2.65 7.30
C ILE A 161 -10.55 1.21 7.32
N ILE A 162 -11.67 0.94 6.66
CA ILE A 162 -12.26 -0.41 6.57
C ILE A 162 -11.28 -1.36 5.89
N MET A 163 -10.62 -0.94 4.80
CA MET A 163 -9.61 -1.77 4.11
C MET A 163 -8.40 -2.05 5.00
N VAL A 164 -7.89 -1.06 5.73
CA VAL A 164 -6.77 -1.25 6.68
C VAL A 164 -7.12 -2.28 7.74
N LEU A 165 -8.32 -2.19 8.32
CA LEU A 165 -8.81 -3.12 9.33
C LEU A 165 -9.02 -4.53 8.75
N TYR A 166 -9.66 -4.62 7.59
CA TYR A 166 -10.02 -5.89 6.96
C TYR A 166 -8.80 -6.66 6.45
N GLN A 167 -7.86 -5.97 5.80
CA GLN A 167 -6.62 -6.56 5.28
C GLN A 167 -5.53 -6.69 6.35
N GLN A 168 -5.80 -6.25 7.60
CA GLN A 168 -4.88 -6.30 8.74
C GLN A 168 -3.49 -5.69 8.41
N LEU A 169 -3.50 -4.56 7.71
CA LEU A 169 -2.28 -3.88 7.29
C LEU A 169 -1.52 -3.31 8.49
N GLY A 170 -0.21 -3.13 8.32
CA GLY A 170 0.63 -2.50 9.32
C GLY A 170 0.25 -1.04 9.60
N PHE A 171 0.87 -0.45 10.64
CA PHE A 171 0.60 0.94 11.04
C PHE A 171 0.78 1.96 9.90
N TRP A 172 1.65 1.67 8.94
CA TRP A 172 1.93 2.53 7.78
C TRP A 172 0.66 2.81 6.96
N ALA A 173 -0.26 1.86 6.87
CA ALA A 173 -1.47 2.00 6.08
C ALA A 173 -2.45 3.02 6.68
N TRP A 174 -2.36 3.30 7.99
CA TRP A 174 -3.16 4.34 8.66
C TRP A 174 -2.74 5.76 8.29
N ILE A 175 -1.51 5.95 7.83
CA ILE A 175 -1.00 7.27 7.45
C ILE A 175 -1.87 7.88 6.35
N TRP A 176 -2.27 7.08 5.36
CA TRP A 176 -3.07 7.57 4.24
C TRP A 176 -4.46 8.09 4.63
N PRO A 177 -5.35 7.31 5.28
CA PRO A 177 -6.67 7.81 5.68
C PRO A 177 -6.59 8.97 6.68
N ILE A 178 -5.60 8.99 7.56
CA ILE A 178 -5.42 10.10 8.52
C ILE A 178 -5.05 11.37 7.78
N LEU A 179 -4.03 11.35 6.92
CA LEU A 179 -3.61 12.53 6.15
C LEU A 179 -4.74 13.00 5.22
N TYR A 180 -5.42 12.08 4.54
CA TYR A 180 -6.52 12.40 3.63
C TYR A 180 -7.73 12.99 4.37
N GLY A 181 -8.12 12.39 5.50
CA GLY A 181 -9.22 12.86 6.32
C GLY A 181 -8.94 14.24 6.92
N ILE A 182 -7.75 14.45 7.51
CA ILE A 182 -7.34 15.75 8.03
C ILE A 182 -7.34 16.78 6.91
N HIS A 183 -6.79 16.46 5.73
CA HIS A 183 -6.79 17.38 4.59
C HIS A 183 -8.21 17.82 4.20
N GLY A 184 -9.15 16.87 4.07
CA GLY A 184 -10.55 17.17 3.75
C GLY A 184 -11.22 18.05 4.81
N VAL A 185 -10.98 17.77 6.10
CA VAL A 185 -11.51 18.58 7.22
C VAL A 185 -10.92 20.00 7.20
N LEU A 186 -9.61 20.15 7.01
CA LEU A 186 -8.96 21.46 6.95
C LEU A 186 -9.49 22.30 5.78
N LEU A 187 -9.68 21.69 4.61
CA LEU A 187 -10.30 22.37 3.47
C LEU A 187 -11.75 22.77 3.72
N TYR A 188 -12.52 21.94 4.45
CA TYR A 188 -13.88 22.28 4.84
C TYR A 188 -13.94 23.51 5.75
N PHE A 189 -12.98 23.65 6.66
CA PHE A 189 -12.82 24.85 7.51
C PHE A 189 -12.14 26.04 6.81
N GLY A 190 -11.89 25.97 5.51
CA GLY A 190 -11.35 27.09 4.73
C GLY A 190 -9.84 27.32 4.89
N VAL A 191 -9.09 26.35 5.42
CA VAL A 191 -7.62 26.45 5.48
C VAL A 191 -7.07 26.48 4.04
N PRO A 192 -6.19 27.43 3.69
CA PRO A 192 -5.70 27.62 2.33
C PRO A 192 -4.62 26.60 1.95
N LEU A 193 -4.99 25.31 1.93
CA LEU A 193 -4.11 24.20 1.52
C LEU A 193 -4.09 23.96 0.01
N ARG A 194 -4.90 24.69 -0.75
CA ARG A 194 -5.00 24.50 -2.20
C ARG A 194 -3.81 25.15 -2.90
N PHE A 195 -3.28 24.44 -3.89
CA PHE A 195 -2.40 25.01 -4.89
C PHE A 195 -3.16 26.04 -5.75
N GLY A 196 -2.42 27.01 -6.29
CA GLY A 196 -2.93 28.05 -7.19
C GLY A 196 -3.65 27.50 -8.42
N ARG A 197 -4.31 28.37 -9.19
CA ARG A 197 -5.11 28.00 -10.38
C ARG A 197 -4.30 27.22 -11.41
N GLU A 198 -3.06 27.62 -11.62
CA GLU A 198 -2.12 26.96 -12.54
C GLU A 198 -1.78 25.50 -12.15
N TYR A 199 -2.06 25.11 -10.90
CA TYR A 199 -1.76 23.80 -10.33
C TYR A 199 -3.02 23.07 -9.84
N GLU A 200 -4.19 23.37 -10.43
CA GLU A 200 -5.46 22.81 -9.96
C GLU A 200 -5.49 21.27 -9.97
N LEU A 201 -4.80 20.63 -10.93
CA LEU A 201 -4.63 19.18 -10.98
C LEU A 201 -3.89 18.64 -9.74
N LEU A 202 -2.93 19.38 -9.18
CA LEU A 202 -2.20 18.96 -7.98
C LEU A 202 -3.11 18.92 -6.74
N ASN A 203 -4.18 19.73 -6.72
CA ASN A 203 -5.19 19.66 -5.65
C ASN A 203 -5.94 18.33 -5.63
N ILE A 204 -5.92 17.57 -6.73
CA ILE A 204 -6.51 16.24 -6.83
C ILE A 204 -5.44 15.16 -6.65
N VAL A 205 -4.33 15.29 -7.38
CA VAL A 205 -3.28 14.28 -7.42
C VAL A 205 -2.54 14.16 -6.08
N VAL A 206 -2.18 15.26 -5.44
CA VAL A 206 -1.37 15.23 -4.21
C VAL A 206 -2.13 14.59 -3.04
N PRO A 207 -3.38 14.96 -2.73
CA PRO A 207 -4.09 14.32 -1.63
C PRO A 207 -4.35 12.83 -1.89
N ILE A 208 -4.82 12.48 -3.09
CA ILE A 208 -5.18 11.09 -3.41
C ILE A 208 -3.94 10.21 -3.50
N PHE A 209 -2.96 10.59 -4.32
CA PHE A 209 -1.82 9.73 -4.62
C PHE A 209 -0.60 10.05 -3.77
N GLY A 210 -0.32 11.32 -3.50
CA GLY A 210 0.83 11.75 -2.71
C GLY A 210 0.79 11.20 -1.28
N TYR A 211 -0.35 11.27 -0.60
CA TYR A 211 -0.49 10.70 0.76
C TYR A 211 -0.40 9.17 0.77
N GLY A 212 -0.91 8.50 -0.26
CA GLY A 212 -0.72 7.06 -0.46
C GLY A 212 0.76 6.70 -0.65
N LEU A 213 1.50 7.47 -1.44
CA LEU A 213 2.94 7.27 -1.64
C LEU A 213 3.72 7.45 -0.33
N ILE A 214 3.42 8.49 0.45
CA ILE A 214 4.02 8.70 1.78
C ILE A 214 3.79 7.48 2.67
N ALA A 215 2.56 6.94 2.71
CA ALA A 215 2.24 5.75 3.48
C ALA A 215 3.04 4.52 3.01
N ILE A 216 3.09 4.28 1.70
CA ILE A 216 3.81 3.16 1.08
C ILE A 216 5.32 3.23 1.38
N LEU A 217 5.93 4.41 1.22
CA LEU A 217 7.35 4.64 1.50
C LEU A 217 7.66 4.47 2.98
N THR A 218 6.79 4.98 3.87
CA THR A 218 6.95 4.79 5.32
C THR A 218 6.92 3.30 5.69
N GLY A 219 5.98 2.54 5.12
CA GLY A 219 5.92 1.10 5.30
C GLY A 219 7.16 0.39 4.73
N HIS A 220 7.66 0.83 3.58
CA HIS A 220 8.87 0.28 2.98
C HIS A 220 10.10 0.47 3.88
N ILE A 221 10.34 1.70 4.34
CA ILE A 221 11.46 2.02 5.24
C ILE A 221 11.35 1.20 6.53
N TYR A 222 10.15 1.12 7.10
CA TYR A 222 9.93 0.31 8.30
C TYR A 222 10.14 -1.18 8.06
N SER A 223 9.77 -1.70 6.88
CA SER A 223 10.03 -3.10 6.51
C SER A 223 11.53 -3.39 6.48
N ARG A 224 12.35 -2.47 5.96
CA ARG A 224 13.82 -2.59 5.95
C ARG A 224 14.37 -2.63 7.37
N TYR A 225 13.89 -1.73 8.21
CA TYR A 225 14.26 -1.71 9.62
C TYR A 225 13.87 -3.02 10.35
N ALA A 226 12.64 -3.50 10.14
CA ALA A 226 12.17 -4.75 10.73
C ALA A 226 12.98 -5.97 10.27
N LEU A 227 13.35 -6.02 8.99
CA LEU A 227 14.21 -7.07 8.44
C LEU A 227 15.60 -7.04 9.05
N LEU A 228 16.21 -5.85 9.19
CA LEU A 228 17.50 -5.71 9.85
C LEU A 228 17.45 -6.22 11.29
N LYS A 229 16.42 -5.85 12.06
CA LYS A 229 16.23 -6.35 13.42
C LYS A 229 16.02 -7.85 13.47
N LEU A 230 15.24 -8.41 12.55
CA LEU A 230 15.02 -9.85 12.45
C LEU A 230 16.35 -10.59 12.20
N LYS A 231 17.15 -10.14 11.23
CA LYS A 231 18.47 -10.71 10.93
C LYS A 231 19.43 -10.65 12.11
N THR A 232 19.46 -9.53 12.85
CA THR A 232 20.29 -9.41 14.05
C THR A 232 19.85 -10.39 15.14
N LEU A 233 18.55 -10.54 15.36
CA LEU A 233 18.02 -11.44 16.39
C LEU A 233 18.26 -12.91 16.03
N THR A 234 18.10 -13.30 14.77
CA THR A 234 18.34 -14.69 14.34
C THR A 234 19.82 -15.04 14.34
N ARG A 235 20.71 -14.11 13.94
CA ARG A 235 22.16 -14.34 13.99
C ARG A 235 22.65 -14.58 15.42
N ASN A 236 22.12 -13.82 16.39
CA ASN A 236 22.49 -13.97 17.79
C ASN A 236 21.80 -15.16 18.49
N ALA A 237 20.89 -15.86 17.80
CA ALA A 237 20.16 -17.02 18.33
C ALA A 237 20.82 -18.35 17.92
N ILE A 238 21.70 -18.34 16.93
CA ILE A 238 22.48 -19.50 16.51
C ILE A 238 23.71 -19.49 17.42
N PRO A 239 23.88 -20.47 18.33
CA PRO A 239 25.12 -20.61 19.08
C PRO A 239 26.27 -20.74 18.07
N ASP A 240 27.39 -20.05 18.30
CA ASP A 240 28.58 -20.20 17.48
C ASP A 240 28.90 -21.69 17.38
N ARG A 241 28.75 -22.25 16.18
CA ARG A 241 28.96 -23.67 15.88
C ARG A 241 30.45 -24.03 15.88
N GLU A 242 31.27 -23.20 16.52
CA GLU A 242 32.73 -23.29 16.57
C GLU A 242 33.21 -24.01 17.84
N GLU A 243 32.41 -24.07 18.93
CA GLU A 243 32.84 -24.76 20.16
C GLU A 243 32.77 -26.30 20.07
N THR A 244 32.10 -26.88 19.05
CA THR A 244 31.98 -28.34 18.89
C THR A 244 33.10 -28.96 18.06
N GLN A 245 34.01 -28.17 17.48
CA GLN A 245 35.19 -28.71 16.78
C GLN A 245 36.42 -28.85 17.68
N ASP A 246 36.50 -28.10 18.77
CA ASP A 246 37.64 -28.16 19.70
C ASP A 246 37.50 -29.32 20.71
N GLU A 247 36.28 -29.71 21.10
CA GLU A 247 36.06 -30.86 22.01
C GLU A 247 36.29 -32.21 21.31
N GLU A 248 35.91 -32.37 20.03
CA GLU A 248 36.21 -33.60 19.26
C GLU A 248 37.71 -33.72 18.90
N ALA A 249 38.45 -32.61 18.87
CA ALA A 249 39.90 -32.62 18.63
C ALA A 249 40.72 -32.97 19.88
N GLU A 250 40.26 -32.60 21.09
CA GLU A 250 40.91 -32.99 22.34
C GLU A 250 40.63 -34.46 22.74
N GLU A 251 39.44 -34.99 22.44
CA GLU A 251 39.13 -36.41 22.72
C GLU A 251 39.94 -37.38 21.85
N VAL A 252 40.26 -37.01 20.60
CA VAL A 252 41.07 -37.83 19.69
C VAL A 252 42.56 -37.80 20.08
N GLN A 253 43.07 -36.73 20.70
CA GLN A 253 44.46 -36.69 21.19
C GLN A 253 44.68 -37.39 22.54
N ALA A 254 43.66 -37.48 23.39
CA ALA A 254 43.76 -38.17 24.68
C ALA A 254 43.69 -39.71 24.58
N GLY A 255 43.17 -40.25 23.48
CA GLY A 255 42.98 -41.70 23.28
C GLY A 255 44.21 -42.49 22.80
N ASP A 256 45.28 -41.82 22.33
CA ASP A 256 46.41 -42.49 21.64
C ASP A 256 47.67 -42.66 22.51
N GLN A 257 47.64 -42.30 23.81
CA GLN A 257 48.77 -42.50 24.73
C GLN A 257 48.70 -43.80 25.56
N GLY A 258 47.91 -44.78 25.11
CA GLY A 258 47.44 -45.86 25.96
C GLY A 258 47.83 -47.29 25.62
N HIS A 259 48.83 -47.59 24.77
CA HIS A 259 49.30 -48.97 24.59
C HIS A 259 50.81 -49.06 24.32
N GLY A 260 51.57 -49.28 25.40
CA GLY A 260 52.91 -49.88 25.37
C GLY A 260 52.85 -51.40 25.54
#